data_AF-C2JX23-F1
#
_entry.id   AF-C2JX23-F1
#
_cell.length_a   1.000
_cell.length_b   1.000
_cell.length_c   1.000
_cell.angle_alpha   90.00
_cell.angle_beta   90.00
_cell.angle_gamma   90.00
#
_symmetry.space_group_name_H-M   'P 1'
#
loop_
_entity.id
_entity.type
_entity.pdbx_description
1 polymer ?
#
loop_
_entity_poly.entity_id
_entity_poly.type
_entity_poly.pdbx_seq_one_letter_code
_entity_poly.pdbx_strand_id
1 'polypeptide(L)'
;MEQDDEFTRVCQLVFFSIFSAKKQFAWDSVECVVEFEGNQVLIQQLNRTVMPDGDRIRKQLSLNNPKRILSREKILNELNKLRSLISDNEQLAAAYKILQQVIVGMPVSFTLKELDTAARAQDLTPRKNGMKQVNRFLEANASFTLKTTLQREMPNSPLTGMKWIGLTRIEDSNLGFNAFYFVGSSRSLQTRIPRAVTLRRLLPLTGDDEMIDNLFPKLAAMMSVEFVRSGQYTVVPYPVKYLREFWLSEQRKYPEYRRSKNRQ
;
A
#
# COMPACT_ATOMS: atom_id res chain seq x y z
N MET A 1 25.77 13.60 -39.82
CA MET A 1 24.70 13.13 -38.92
C MET A 1 25.15 13.50 -37.52
N GLU A 2 24.61 14.58 -36.97
CA GLU A 2 24.81 14.90 -35.56
C GLU A 2 24.28 13.71 -34.76
N GLN A 3 25.12 13.12 -33.90
CA GLN A 3 24.64 12.13 -32.95
C GLN A 3 23.62 12.83 -32.05
N ASP A 4 22.39 12.34 -32.06
CA ASP A 4 21.36 12.80 -31.12
C ASP A 4 21.95 12.77 -29.70
N ASP A 5 21.90 13.92 -29.04
CA ASP A 5 22.30 14.09 -27.65
C ASP A 5 21.50 13.16 -26.74
N GLU A 6 22.09 12.76 -25.61
CA GLU A 6 21.54 11.78 -24.68
C GLU A 6 20.11 12.15 -24.24
N PHE A 7 19.87 13.42 -23.95
CA PHE A 7 18.55 13.92 -23.58
C PHE A 7 17.51 13.76 -24.71
N THR A 8 17.93 13.90 -25.97
CA THR A 8 17.05 13.73 -27.14
C THR A 8 16.62 12.27 -27.27
N ARG A 9 17.53 11.32 -27.01
CA ARG A 9 17.22 9.88 -27.02
C ARG A 9 16.23 9.51 -25.92
N VAL A 10 16.42 10.04 -24.71
CA VAL A 10 15.47 9.86 -23.61
C VAL A 10 14.10 10.43 -23.98
N CYS A 11 14.05 11.62 -24.59
CA CYS A 11 12.80 12.21 -25.05
C CYS A 11 12.06 11.32 -26.06
N GLN A 12 12.79 10.73 -27.00
CA GLN A 12 12.23 9.79 -27.98
C GLN A 12 11.70 8.52 -27.31
N LEU A 13 12.45 7.91 -26.38
CA LEU A 13 12.01 6.72 -25.63
C LEU A 13 10.75 6.99 -24.80
N VAL A 14 10.70 8.12 -24.10
CA VAL A 14 9.51 8.52 -23.36
C VAL A 14 8.35 8.77 -24.32
N PHE A 15 8.58 9.45 -25.44
CA PHE A 15 7.54 9.66 -26.46
C PHE A 15 6.94 8.33 -26.89
N PHE A 16 7.74 7.37 -27.37
CA PHE A 16 7.23 6.10 -27.88
C PHE A 16 6.55 5.24 -26.81
N SER A 17 7.04 5.27 -25.56
CA SER A 17 6.44 4.49 -24.46
C SER A 17 5.09 5.05 -23.99
N ILE A 18 4.86 6.36 -24.09
CA ILE A 18 3.60 7.01 -23.67
C ILE A 18 2.67 7.35 -24.82
N PHE A 19 3.15 7.28 -26.06
CA PHE A 19 2.40 7.68 -27.25
C PHE A 19 1.20 6.75 -27.45
N SER A 20 0.06 7.24 -27.00
CA SER A 20 -1.24 6.82 -27.49
C SER A 20 -1.79 8.01 -28.27
N ALA A 21 -2.20 7.79 -29.52
CA ALA A 21 -2.83 8.78 -30.41
C ALA A 21 -4.08 9.48 -29.82
N LYS A 22 -4.44 9.19 -28.56
CA LYS A 22 -5.63 9.63 -27.85
C LYS A 22 -5.38 10.66 -26.73
N LYS A 23 -4.14 10.96 -26.30
CA LYS A 23 -3.90 11.84 -25.13
C LYS A 23 -3.14 13.12 -25.47
N GLN A 24 -3.86 14.25 -25.50
CA GLN A 24 -3.31 15.61 -25.72
C GLN A 24 -2.28 16.04 -24.65
N PHE A 25 -2.36 15.45 -23.45
CA PHE A 25 -1.59 15.82 -22.26
C PHE A 25 -0.76 14.65 -21.70
N ALA A 26 -0.29 13.74 -22.56
CA ALA A 26 0.48 12.57 -22.10
C ALA A 26 1.71 12.97 -21.26
N TRP A 27 2.35 14.09 -21.60
CA TRP A 27 3.50 14.64 -20.89
C TRP A 27 3.18 15.25 -19.53
N ASP A 28 1.93 15.66 -19.26
CA ASP A 28 1.55 16.15 -17.93
C ASP A 28 1.51 15.02 -16.90
N SER A 29 1.45 13.77 -17.37
CA SER A 29 1.59 12.59 -16.51
C SER A 29 3.04 12.20 -16.24
N VAL A 30 4.02 12.80 -16.91
CA VAL A 30 5.45 12.47 -16.72
C VAL A 30 6.02 13.28 -15.57
N GLU A 31 6.44 12.61 -14.50
CA GLU A 31 7.06 13.25 -13.33
C GLU A 31 8.58 13.33 -13.50
N CYS A 32 9.23 12.21 -13.83
CA CYS A 32 10.65 12.17 -14.16
C CYS A 32 11.06 10.86 -14.85
N VAL A 33 12.30 10.82 -15.35
CA VAL A 33 13.01 9.60 -15.75
C VAL A 33 14.18 9.42 -14.79
N VAL A 34 14.35 8.20 -14.28
CA VAL A 34 15.47 7.84 -13.39
C VAL A 34 16.35 6.84 -14.12
N GLU A 35 17.64 7.12 -14.16
CA GLU A 35 18.65 6.19 -14.65
C GLU A 35 19.26 5.41 -13.50
N PHE A 36 19.43 4.11 -13.69
CA PHE A 36 20.00 3.21 -12.71
C PHE A 36 20.76 2.06 -13.38
N GLU A 37 22.07 1.99 -13.13
CA GLU A 37 22.94 0.93 -13.68
C GLU A 37 22.80 0.78 -15.23
N GLY A 38 22.61 1.90 -15.93
CA GLY A 38 22.42 1.93 -17.39
C GLY A 38 20.98 1.67 -17.87
N ASN A 39 20.05 1.34 -16.96
CA ASN A 39 18.63 1.19 -17.26
C ASN A 39 17.84 2.45 -16.93
N GLN A 40 16.80 2.73 -17.70
CA GLN A 40 15.99 3.94 -17.57
C GLN A 40 14.55 3.58 -17.19
N VAL A 41 14.03 4.22 -16.15
CA VAL A 41 12.65 4.06 -15.69
C VAL A 41 11.93 5.38 -15.74
N LEU A 42 10.80 5.39 -16.46
CA LEU A 42 9.86 6.49 -16.47
C LEU A 42 8.93 6.40 -15.25
N ILE A 43 8.82 7.51 -14.53
CA ILE A 43 7.85 7.70 -13.45
C ILE A 43 6.68 8.52 -13.99
N GLN A 44 5.48 7.92 -13.97
CA GLN A 44 4.26 8.61 -14.35
C GLN A 44 3.34 8.86 -13.16
N GLN A 45 2.92 10.10 -12.97
CA GLN A 45 1.83 10.44 -12.07
C GLN A 45 0.49 10.26 -12.78
N LEU A 46 -0.35 9.37 -12.26
CA LEU A 46 -1.69 9.11 -12.80
C LEU A 46 -2.76 9.65 -11.86
N ASN A 47 -3.96 9.87 -12.41
CA ASN A 47 -5.17 10.21 -11.63
C ASN A 47 -5.74 8.99 -10.88
N ARG A 48 -4.88 8.16 -10.31
CA ARG A 48 -5.25 7.02 -9.47
C ARG A 48 -4.70 7.28 -8.07
N THR A 49 -5.49 6.96 -7.06
CA THR A 49 -5.11 7.12 -5.66
C THR A 49 -5.32 5.83 -4.90
N VAL A 50 -4.43 5.52 -3.96
CA VAL A 50 -4.66 4.41 -3.03
C VAL A 50 -5.68 4.85 -1.99
N MET A 51 -6.64 3.98 -1.71
CA MET A 51 -7.54 4.09 -0.58
C MET A 51 -7.27 2.95 0.40
N PRO A 52 -7.44 3.19 1.71
CA PRO A 52 -7.39 2.10 2.68
C PRO A 52 -8.52 1.11 2.39
N ASP A 53 -8.31 -0.14 2.79
CA ASP A 53 -9.30 -1.21 2.63
C ASP A 53 -10.44 -1.01 3.63
N GLY A 54 -11.45 -0.26 3.21
CA GLY A 54 -12.58 0.13 4.05
C GLY A 54 -13.36 -1.06 4.60
N ASP A 55 -13.53 -2.11 3.79
CA ASP A 55 -14.27 -3.31 4.19
C ASP A 55 -13.51 -4.09 5.26
N ARG A 56 -12.20 -4.24 5.10
CA ARG A 56 -11.37 -4.89 6.11
C ARG A 56 -11.29 -4.08 7.39
N ILE A 57 -11.20 -2.76 7.31
CA ILE A 57 -11.24 -1.87 8.49
C ILE A 57 -12.57 -2.03 9.22
N ARG A 58 -13.68 -1.97 8.49
CA ARG A 58 -15.03 -2.12 9.04
C ARG A 58 -15.22 -3.47 9.71
N LYS A 59 -14.78 -4.55 9.06
CA LYS A 59 -14.78 -5.90 9.62
C LYS A 59 -14.00 -5.94 10.93
N GLN A 60 -12.77 -5.42 10.95
CA GLN A 60 -11.93 -5.40 12.17
C GLN A 60 -12.54 -4.59 13.31
N LEU A 61 -13.10 -3.41 13.02
CA LEU A 61 -13.78 -2.58 14.03
C LEU A 61 -15.02 -3.29 14.60
N SER A 62 -15.76 -4.04 13.78
CA SER A 62 -16.92 -4.82 14.23
C SER A 62 -16.53 -6.00 15.15
N LEU A 63 -15.38 -6.63 14.88
CA LEU A 63 -14.83 -7.73 15.67
C LEU A 63 -14.27 -7.24 17.02
N ASN A 64 -13.70 -6.03 17.05
CA ASN A 64 -13.12 -5.43 18.25
C ASN A 64 -13.99 -4.30 18.82
N ASN A 65 -15.31 -4.50 18.88
CA ASN A 65 -16.18 -3.53 19.52
C ASN A 65 -16.15 -3.74 21.05
N PRO A 66 -15.64 -2.79 21.86
CA PRO A 66 -15.48 -2.96 23.30
C PRO A 66 -16.80 -3.13 24.04
N LYS A 67 -17.90 -2.60 23.49
CA LYS A 67 -19.25 -2.69 24.07
C LYS A 67 -19.99 -3.97 23.67
N ARG A 68 -19.35 -4.84 22.88
CA ARG A 68 -19.95 -6.09 22.45
C ARG A 68 -20.11 -7.03 23.63
N ILE A 69 -21.35 -7.51 23.81
CA ILE A 69 -21.68 -8.53 24.80
C ILE A 69 -21.35 -9.88 24.20
N LEU A 70 -20.61 -10.69 24.96
CA LEU A 70 -20.21 -12.03 24.59
C LEU A 70 -20.78 -13.01 25.61
N SER A 71 -21.26 -14.16 25.12
CA SER A 71 -21.69 -15.26 25.97
C SER A 71 -20.56 -16.26 26.15
N ARG A 72 -20.36 -16.70 27.40
CA ARG A 72 -19.30 -17.63 27.79
C ARG A 72 -19.32 -18.93 26.96
N GLU A 73 -20.49 -19.53 26.80
CA GLU A 73 -20.67 -20.79 26.07
C GLU A 73 -20.26 -20.66 24.60
N LYS A 74 -20.69 -19.57 23.94
CA LYS A 74 -20.37 -19.34 22.53
C LYS A 74 -18.87 -19.16 22.32
N ILE A 75 -18.21 -18.40 23.20
CA ILE A 75 -16.76 -18.21 23.12
C ILE A 75 -16.02 -19.53 23.36
N LEU A 76 -16.40 -20.28 24.40
CA LEU A 76 -15.76 -21.57 24.67
C LEU A 76 -15.91 -22.53 23.49
N ASN A 77 -17.07 -22.53 22.83
CA ASN A 77 -17.27 -23.30 21.59
C ASN A 77 -16.40 -22.79 20.43
N GLU A 78 -16.28 -21.48 20.23
CA GLU A 78 -15.38 -20.88 19.23
C GLU A 78 -13.90 -21.18 19.51
N LEU A 79 -13.49 -21.18 20.79
CA LEU A 79 -12.15 -21.52 21.24
C LEU A 79 -11.86 -23.02 21.10
N ASN A 80 -12.82 -23.89 21.41
CA ASN A 80 -12.64 -25.33 21.28
C ASN A 80 -12.37 -25.75 19.83
N LYS A 81 -12.87 -25.01 18.83
CA LYS A 81 -12.50 -25.20 17.42
C LYS A 81 -11.02 -24.94 17.15
N LEU A 82 -10.36 -24.14 17.98
CA LEU A 82 -8.92 -23.87 17.87
C LEU A 82 -8.07 -25.03 18.37
N ARG A 83 -8.62 -25.93 19.20
CA ARG A 83 -7.86 -27.00 19.89
C ARG A 83 -7.09 -27.92 18.93
N SER A 84 -7.58 -28.13 17.70
CA SER A 84 -6.93 -28.95 16.68
C SER A 84 -5.64 -28.33 16.10
N LEU A 85 -5.45 -27.01 16.23
CA LEU A 85 -4.34 -26.25 15.64
C LEU A 85 -3.24 -25.89 16.67
N ILE A 86 -3.41 -26.29 17.94
CA ILE A 86 -2.55 -25.90 19.06
C ILE A 86 -1.31 -26.82 19.19
N SER A 87 -1.33 -27.99 18.56
CA SER A 87 -0.38 -29.08 18.82
C SER A 87 1.10 -28.72 18.57
N ASP A 88 1.38 -27.78 17.68
CA ASP A 88 2.76 -27.55 17.21
C ASP A 88 3.47 -26.35 17.88
N ASN A 89 2.80 -25.56 18.73
CA ASN A 89 3.41 -24.36 19.32
C ASN A 89 3.12 -24.18 20.81
N GLU A 90 4.13 -24.42 21.66
CA GLU A 90 4.05 -24.32 23.12
C GLU A 90 3.60 -22.93 23.61
N GLN A 91 4.05 -21.85 22.95
CA GLN A 91 3.70 -20.48 23.34
C GLN A 91 2.24 -20.16 23.05
N LEU A 92 1.68 -20.73 21.97
CA LEU A 92 0.27 -20.61 21.64
C LEU A 92 -0.58 -21.44 22.61
N ALA A 93 -0.14 -22.66 22.94
CA ALA A 93 -0.81 -23.53 23.90
C ALA A 93 -0.90 -22.90 25.29
N ALA A 94 0.18 -22.27 25.76
CA ALA A 94 0.20 -21.55 27.02
C ALA A 94 -0.77 -20.36 27.02
N ALA A 95 -0.73 -19.51 25.98
CA ALA A 95 -1.62 -18.36 25.86
C ALA A 95 -3.10 -18.77 25.76
N TYR A 96 -3.40 -19.86 25.03
CA TYR A 96 -4.74 -20.41 24.92
C TYR A 96 -5.27 -20.93 26.25
N LYS A 97 -4.46 -21.69 27.02
CA LYS A 97 -4.86 -22.22 28.34
C LYS A 97 -5.21 -21.09 29.31
N ILE A 98 -4.37 -20.05 29.38
CA ILE A 98 -4.62 -18.89 30.25
C ILE A 98 -5.91 -18.18 29.83
N LEU A 99 -6.12 -17.98 28.52
CA LEU A 99 -7.32 -17.33 28.00
C LEU A 99 -8.60 -18.14 28.32
N GLN A 100 -8.52 -19.47 28.21
CA GLN A 100 -9.62 -20.37 28.58
C GLN A 100 -9.93 -20.29 30.08
N GLN A 101 -8.91 -20.28 30.94
CA GLN A 101 -9.08 -20.14 32.39
C GLN A 101 -9.74 -18.80 32.75
N VAL A 102 -9.32 -17.70 32.12
CA VAL A 102 -9.95 -16.39 32.31
C VAL A 102 -11.43 -16.44 31.98
N ILE A 103 -11.81 -17.02 30.84
CA ILE A 103 -13.21 -17.07 30.39
C ILE A 103 -14.07 -17.96 31.29
N VAL A 104 -13.53 -19.06 31.82
CA VAL A 104 -14.25 -19.93 32.76
C VAL A 104 -14.56 -19.18 34.06
N GLY A 105 -13.63 -18.33 34.52
CA GLY A 105 -13.80 -17.49 35.72
C GLY A 105 -14.72 -16.27 35.52
N MET A 106 -15.16 -15.98 34.31
CA MET A 106 -16.04 -14.85 34.00
C MET A 106 -17.54 -15.21 34.14
N PRO A 107 -18.41 -14.20 34.33
CA PRO A 107 -19.86 -14.39 34.36
C PRO A 107 -20.40 -14.95 33.03
N VAL A 108 -21.68 -15.36 33.01
CA VAL A 108 -22.33 -15.98 31.82
C VAL A 108 -22.30 -15.04 30.60
N SER A 109 -22.44 -13.74 30.84
CA SER A 109 -22.31 -12.68 29.84
C SER A 109 -21.37 -11.59 30.35
N PHE A 110 -20.48 -11.11 29.47
CA PHE A 110 -19.54 -10.05 29.77
C PHE A 110 -19.24 -9.22 28.54
N THR A 111 -18.65 -8.04 28.73
CA THR A 111 -18.20 -7.20 27.60
C THR A 111 -16.83 -7.61 27.09
N LEU A 112 -16.54 -7.35 25.82
CA LEU A 112 -15.20 -7.55 25.25
C LEU A 112 -14.13 -6.75 26.04
N LYS A 113 -14.49 -5.56 26.55
CA LYS A 113 -13.61 -4.74 27.39
C LYS A 113 -13.24 -5.45 28.69
N GLU A 114 -14.20 -6.08 29.37
CA GLU A 114 -13.96 -6.85 30.59
C GLU A 114 -13.02 -8.03 30.32
N LEU A 115 -13.23 -8.74 29.20
CA LEU A 115 -12.37 -9.84 28.79
C LEU A 115 -10.93 -9.37 28.51
N ASP A 116 -10.75 -8.24 27.80
CA ASP A 116 -9.41 -7.68 27.54
C ASP A 116 -8.73 -7.24 28.85
N THR A 117 -9.46 -6.63 29.80
CA THR A 117 -8.90 -6.28 31.11
C THR A 117 -8.50 -7.51 31.92
N ALA A 118 -9.32 -8.57 31.92
CA ALA A 118 -9.03 -9.79 32.65
C ALA A 118 -7.86 -10.57 32.03
N ALA A 119 -7.79 -10.62 30.69
CA ALA A 119 -6.66 -11.22 29.98
C ALA A 119 -5.34 -10.49 30.28
N ARG A 120 -5.36 -9.14 30.28
CA ARG A 120 -4.16 -8.35 30.63
C ARG A 120 -3.73 -8.52 32.08
N ALA A 121 -4.66 -8.71 33.01
CA ALA A 121 -4.34 -9.00 34.41
C ALA A 121 -3.58 -10.33 34.57
N GLN A 122 -3.80 -11.29 33.67
CA GLN A 122 -3.08 -12.57 33.59
C GLN A 122 -1.88 -12.51 32.63
N ASP A 123 -1.34 -11.31 32.38
CA ASP A 123 -0.16 -11.07 31.55
C ASP A 123 -0.30 -11.54 30.08
N LEU A 124 -1.54 -11.64 29.57
CA LEU A 124 -1.82 -11.83 28.14
C LEU A 124 -1.86 -10.49 27.41
N THR A 125 -0.68 -9.89 27.23
CA THR A 125 -0.58 -8.66 26.44
C THR A 125 -0.63 -8.94 24.94
N PRO A 126 -1.35 -8.13 24.12
CA PRO A 126 -1.45 -8.32 22.68
C PRO A 126 -0.13 -8.19 21.87
N ARG A 127 0.99 -7.90 22.54
CA ARG A 127 2.33 -7.81 21.95
C ARG A 127 3.11 -9.14 22.04
N LYS A 128 2.75 -10.04 22.98
CA LYS A 128 3.39 -11.35 23.12
C LYS A 128 3.11 -12.24 21.90
N ASN A 129 4.09 -13.07 21.54
CA ASN A 129 4.02 -13.89 20.32
C ASN A 129 2.87 -14.89 20.34
N GLY A 130 2.65 -15.61 21.45
CA GLY A 130 1.50 -16.50 21.61
C GLY A 130 0.16 -15.77 21.41
N MET A 131 0.01 -14.59 22.04
CA MET A 131 -1.21 -13.78 21.92
C MET A 131 -1.40 -13.15 20.53
N LYS A 132 -0.31 -12.83 19.81
CA LYS A 132 -0.38 -12.38 18.41
C LYS A 132 -0.98 -13.47 17.52
N GLN A 133 -0.56 -14.72 17.72
CA GLN A 133 -1.07 -15.85 16.96
C GLN A 133 -2.54 -16.13 17.31
N VAL A 134 -2.88 -16.21 18.61
CA VAL A 134 -4.28 -16.35 19.07
C VAL A 134 -5.18 -15.28 18.43
N ASN A 135 -4.77 -14.01 18.44
CA ASN A 135 -5.56 -12.94 17.82
C ASN A 135 -5.69 -13.08 16.28
N ARG A 136 -4.66 -13.60 15.58
CA ARG A 136 -4.76 -13.90 14.14
C ARG A 136 -5.80 -14.99 13.87
N PHE A 137 -5.85 -16.02 14.71
CA PHE A 137 -6.84 -17.08 14.60
C PHE A 137 -8.25 -16.61 14.92
N LEU A 138 -8.40 -15.82 15.99
CA LEU A 138 -9.68 -15.22 16.34
C LEU A 138 -10.20 -14.32 15.20
N GLU A 139 -9.32 -13.55 14.54
CA GLU A 139 -9.72 -12.71 13.40
C GLU A 139 -10.21 -13.53 12.18
N ALA A 140 -9.67 -14.74 11.98
CA ALA A 140 -10.03 -15.59 10.87
C ALA A 140 -11.32 -16.42 11.13
N ASN A 141 -11.49 -16.91 12.36
CA ASN A 141 -12.47 -17.96 12.67
C ASN A 141 -13.50 -17.59 13.74
N ALA A 142 -13.22 -16.58 14.55
CA ALA A 142 -14.06 -16.21 15.68
C ALA A 142 -14.88 -14.97 15.39
N SER A 143 -15.90 -14.76 16.22
CA SER A 143 -16.79 -13.62 16.08
C SER A 143 -16.24 -12.37 16.77
N PHE A 144 -15.11 -12.43 17.49
CA PHE A 144 -14.49 -11.32 18.21
C PHE A 144 -12.95 -11.36 18.14
N THR A 145 -12.28 -10.26 18.46
CA THR A 145 -10.81 -10.22 18.64
C THR A 145 -10.43 -9.31 19.81
N LEU A 146 -9.30 -9.58 20.47
CA LEU A 146 -8.82 -8.79 21.61
C LEU A 146 -7.82 -7.70 21.22
N LYS A 147 -7.39 -7.66 19.95
CA LYS A 147 -6.46 -6.65 19.44
C LYS A 147 -6.96 -6.06 18.13
N THR A 148 -6.90 -4.73 18.02
CA THR A 148 -7.07 -4.05 16.74
C THR A 148 -5.82 -4.26 15.89
N THR A 149 -6.03 -4.84 14.71
CA THR A 149 -4.98 -5.18 13.75
C THR A 149 -4.81 -4.10 12.68
N LEU A 150 -5.47 -2.95 12.86
CA LEU A 150 -5.41 -1.78 12.00
C LEU A 150 -3.99 -1.25 11.81
N GLN A 151 -3.15 -1.32 12.84
CA GLN A 151 -1.76 -0.82 12.80
C GLN A 151 -0.72 -1.89 12.42
N ARG A 152 -1.14 -2.97 11.73
CA ARG A 152 -0.17 -3.95 11.22
C ARG A 152 0.79 -3.31 10.22
N GLU A 153 2.01 -3.82 10.19
CA GLU A 153 3.00 -3.50 9.17
C GLU A 153 2.65 -4.18 7.85
N MET A 154 3.27 -3.71 6.76
CA MET A 154 3.16 -4.31 5.44
C MET A 154 3.64 -5.78 5.47
N PRO A 155 3.10 -6.69 4.64
CA PRO A 155 2.10 -6.46 3.59
C PRO A 155 0.64 -6.54 4.08
N ASN A 156 0.41 -6.91 5.34
CA ASN A 156 -0.92 -7.24 5.85
C ASN A 156 -1.67 -6.06 6.48
N SER A 157 -1.25 -4.83 6.20
CA SER A 157 -1.88 -3.62 6.72
C SER A 157 -3.18 -3.33 5.97
N PRO A 158 -4.30 -3.04 6.65
CA PRO A 158 -5.50 -2.51 5.99
C PRO A 158 -5.35 -1.03 5.60
N LEU A 159 -4.26 -0.38 6.03
CA LEU A 159 -3.93 1.02 5.78
C LEU A 159 -2.89 1.18 4.66
N THR A 160 -2.81 0.22 3.74
CA THR A 160 -1.94 0.29 2.56
C THR A 160 -2.15 1.60 1.81
N GLY A 161 -1.06 2.22 1.33
CA GLY A 161 -1.11 3.53 0.71
C GLY A 161 -1.02 4.70 1.69
N MET A 162 -1.59 4.58 2.89
CA MET A 162 -1.67 5.69 3.85
C MET A 162 -0.39 5.86 4.68
N LYS A 163 0.29 4.75 4.95
CA LYS A 163 1.56 4.71 5.69
C LYS A 163 2.59 3.96 4.85
N TRP A 164 3.85 4.36 5.01
CA TRP A 164 5.01 3.73 4.35
C TRP A 164 5.11 3.97 2.85
N ILE A 165 6.18 3.44 2.27
CA ILE A 165 6.44 3.42 0.83
C ILE A 165 6.27 1.97 0.40
N GLY A 166 5.58 1.74 -0.71
CA GLY A 166 5.34 0.37 -1.18
C GLY A 166 5.15 0.31 -2.69
N LEU A 167 5.52 -0.85 -3.23
CA LEU A 167 5.29 -1.26 -4.61
C LEU A 167 4.04 -2.15 -4.66
N THR A 168 3.22 -1.94 -5.67
CA THR A 168 2.04 -2.75 -5.96
C THR A 168 1.95 -2.97 -7.46
N ARG A 169 1.49 -4.15 -7.86
CA ARG A 169 1.27 -4.50 -9.26
C ARG A 169 -0.23 -4.53 -9.50
N ILE A 170 -0.69 -3.75 -10.46
CA ILE A 170 -2.10 -3.69 -10.84
C ILE A 170 -2.20 -4.17 -12.27
N GLU A 171 -3.03 -5.18 -12.49
CA GLU A 171 -3.34 -5.68 -13.81
C GLU A 171 -4.05 -4.59 -14.61
N ASP A 172 -3.52 -4.31 -15.79
CA ASP A 172 -4.17 -3.47 -16.78
C ASP A 172 -4.76 -4.37 -17.86
N SER A 173 -6.06 -4.18 -18.08
CA SER A 173 -6.92 -4.88 -19.04
C SER A 173 -6.33 -5.11 -20.43
N ASN A 174 -5.33 -4.35 -20.85
CA ASN A 174 -4.74 -4.44 -22.19
C ASN A 174 -3.23 -4.74 -22.22
N LEU A 175 -2.51 -4.71 -21.09
CA LEU A 175 -1.04 -4.64 -21.07
C LEU A 175 -0.37 -5.48 -19.97
N GLY A 176 -1.11 -6.35 -19.26
CA GLY A 176 -0.55 -7.17 -18.19
C GLY A 176 -0.35 -6.39 -16.88
N PHE A 177 0.56 -6.85 -16.03
CA PHE A 177 0.79 -6.24 -14.72
C PHE A 177 1.65 -4.99 -14.82
N ASN A 178 1.09 -3.83 -14.49
CA ASN A 178 1.84 -2.60 -14.38
C ASN A 178 2.33 -2.40 -12.94
N ALA A 179 3.59 -2.00 -12.79
CA ALA A 179 4.16 -1.66 -11.50
C ALA A 179 3.79 -0.23 -11.08
N PHE A 180 3.31 -0.07 -9.85
CA PHE A 180 2.98 1.21 -9.26
C PHE A 180 3.57 1.32 -7.87
N TYR A 181 4.00 2.52 -7.50
CA TYR A 181 4.37 2.80 -6.12
C TYR A 181 3.53 3.90 -5.51
N PHE A 182 3.48 3.88 -4.18
CA PHE A 182 2.87 4.91 -3.37
C PHE A 182 3.82 5.38 -2.29
N VAL A 183 3.64 6.62 -1.87
CA VAL A 183 4.40 7.25 -0.79
C VAL A 183 3.39 7.78 0.22
N GLY A 184 3.13 6.98 1.26
CA GLY A 184 2.25 7.34 2.37
C GLY A 184 2.95 8.21 3.40
N SER A 185 2.28 8.53 4.52
CA SER A 185 2.85 9.35 5.61
C SER A 185 3.81 8.57 6.51
N SER A 186 4.82 9.26 7.07
CA SER A 186 5.72 8.71 8.10
C SER A 186 5.02 8.60 9.45
N ARG A 187 4.04 9.48 9.66
CA ARG A 187 3.31 9.63 10.91
C ARG A 187 2.26 8.53 11.03
N SER A 188 1.84 8.29 12.27
CA SER A 188 0.72 7.41 12.58
C SER A 188 -0.55 7.84 11.86
N LEU A 189 -1.50 6.92 11.74
CA LEU A 189 -2.80 7.16 11.10
C LEU A 189 -3.42 8.46 11.63
N GLN A 190 -3.58 9.44 10.75
CA GLN A 190 -4.21 10.71 11.10
C GLN A 190 -5.74 10.52 11.06
N THR A 191 -6.45 11.18 11.97
CA THR A 191 -7.92 11.20 12.01
C THR A 191 -8.54 11.91 10.81
N ARG A 192 -7.76 12.75 10.12
CA ARG A 192 -8.13 13.42 8.87
C ARG A 192 -7.10 13.10 7.81
N ILE A 193 -7.55 12.63 6.66
CA ILE A 193 -6.71 12.43 5.48
C ILE A 193 -7.06 13.58 4.53
N PRO A 194 -6.27 14.68 4.52
CA PRO A 194 -6.62 15.86 3.72
C PRO A 194 -6.49 15.59 2.21
N ARG A 195 -5.64 14.62 1.82
CA ARG A 195 -5.40 14.22 0.42
C ARG A 195 -5.14 12.72 0.35
N ALA A 196 -5.76 12.07 -0.64
CA ALA A 196 -5.46 10.68 -0.94
C ALA A 196 -4.06 10.54 -1.55
N VAL A 197 -3.42 9.40 -1.33
CA VAL A 197 -2.05 9.16 -1.81
C VAL A 197 -2.12 8.75 -3.28
N THR A 198 -1.46 9.52 -4.14
CA THR A 198 -1.42 9.28 -5.58
C THR A 198 -0.53 8.07 -5.91
N LEU A 199 -1.03 7.20 -6.78
CA LEU A 199 -0.26 6.11 -7.36
C LEU A 199 0.60 6.64 -8.51
N ARG A 200 1.87 6.26 -8.49
CA ARG A 200 2.83 6.57 -9.55
C ARG A 200 3.21 5.28 -10.25
N ARG A 201 3.11 5.25 -11.57
CA ARG A 201 3.49 4.09 -12.38
C ARG A 201 4.98 4.13 -12.64
N LEU A 202 5.63 2.96 -12.54
CA LEU A 202 6.99 2.73 -13.01
C LEU A 202 6.89 2.01 -14.36
N LEU A 203 7.50 2.60 -15.38
CA LEU A 203 7.54 2.02 -16.72
C LEU A 203 9.01 1.92 -17.15
N PRO A 204 9.55 0.71 -17.41
CA PRO A 204 10.90 0.57 -17.92
C PRO A 204 10.94 1.10 -19.36
N LEU A 205 11.82 2.07 -19.61
CA LEU A 205 12.12 2.57 -20.96
C LEU A 205 13.18 1.69 -21.63
N THR A 206 14.09 1.14 -20.83
CA THR A 206 15.09 0.16 -21.23
C THR A 206 15.15 -0.95 -20.18
N GLY A 207 15.37 -2.20 -20.60
CA GLY A 207 15.36 -3.38 -19.72
C GLY A 207 13.96 -3.98 -19.47
N ASP A 208 13.89 -4.97 -18.59
CA ASP A 208 12.69 -5.77 -18.32
C ASP A 208 11.96 -5.34 -17.03
N ASP A 209 10.68 -5.68 -16.91
CA ASP A 209 9.85 -5.38 -15.73
C ASP A 209 10.42 -5.92 -14.40
N GLU A 210 11.21 -7.00 -14.45
CA GLU A 210 11.88 -7.58 -13.27
C GLU A 210 12.90 -6.61 -12.65
N MET A 211 13.48 -5.71 -13.45
CA MET A 211 14.45 -4.72 -12.95
C MET A 211 13.82 -3.76 -11.94
N ILE A 212 12.50 -3.58 -11.98
CA ILE A 212 11.76 -2.72 -11.05
C ILE A 212 11.90 -3.24 -9.62
N ASP A 213 11.90 -4.56 -9.41
CA ASP A 213 12.04 -5.14 -8.07
C ASP A 213 13.43 -4.88 -7.48
N ASN A 214 14.47 -4.80 -8.33
CA ASN A 214 15.83 -4.47 -7.92
C ASN A 214 16.04 -2.96 -7.69
N LEU A 215 15.43 -2.13 -8.54
CA LEU A 215 15.51 -0.68 -8.44
C LEU A 215 14.71 -0.12 -7.25
N PHE A 216 13.49 -0.65 -7.04
CA PHE A 216 12.53 -0.05 -6.13
C PHE A 216 13.03 0.09 -4.68
N PRO A 217 13.75 -0.88 -4.08
CA PRO A 217 14.33 -0.71 -2.74
C PRO A 217 15.26 0.51 -2.65
N LYS A 218 16.09 0.74 -3.67
CA LYS A 218 17.01 1.88 -3.74
C LYS A 218 16.23 3.19 -3.92
N LEU A 219 15.24 3.20 -4.82
CA LEU A 219 14.34 4.34 -5.02
C LEU A 219 13.56 4.68 -3.74
N ALA A 220 13.03 3.68 -3.04
CA ALA A 220 12.29 3.84 -1.79
C ALA A 220 13.18 4.39 -0.66
N ALA A 221 14.46 4.00 -0.60
CA ALA A 221 15.41 4.57 0.34
C ALA A 221 15.62 6.07 0.10
N MET A 222 15.78 6.49 -1.16
CA MET A 222 15.87 7.92 -1.51
C MET A 222 14.58 8.69 -1.18
N MET A 223 13.42 8.06 -1.35
CA MET A 223 12.12 8.66 -1.05
C MET A 223 11.76 8.70 0.44
N SER A 224 12.54 8.03 1.29
CA SER A 224 12.29 8.00 2.74
C SER A 224 12.51 9.36 3.41
N VAL A 225 13.24 10.27 2.76
CA VAL A 225 13.56 11.60 3.26
C VAL A 225 12.34 12.54 3.17
N GLU A 226 12.12 13.36 4.20
CA GLU A 226 10.86 14.10 4.42
C GLU A 226 10.50 15.08 3.29
N PHE A 227 11.48 15.73 2.65
CA PHE A 227 11.23 16.66 1.54
C PHE A 227 10.79 15.95 0.25
N VAL A 228 11.35 14.78 -0.06
CA VAL A 228 10.92 13.93 -1.19
C VAL A 228 9.51 13.40 -0.93
N ARG A 229 9.27 12.96 0.31
CA ARG A 229 8.00 12.40 0.75
C ARG A 229 6.85 13.41 0.70
N SER A 230 7.14 14.67 1.04
CA SER A 230 6.18 15.77 1.01
C SER A 230 6.00 16.41 -0.37
N GLY A 231 6.78 15.97 -1.37
CA GLY A 231 6.74 16.54 -2.71
C GLY A 231 7.14 18.01 -2.74
N GLN A 232 7.94 18.47 -1.78
CA GLN A 232 8.43 19.85 -1.67
C GLN A 232 9.60 20.10 -2.63
N TYR A 233 9.43 19.72 -3.90
CA TYR A 233 10.33 20.11 -4.96
C TYR A 233 9.99 21.53 -5.38
N THR A 234 10.79 22.50 -4.96
CA THR A 234 10.64 23.91 -5.36
C THR A 234 11.13 24.18 -6.78
N VAL A 235 11.80 23.20 -7.40
CA VAL A 235 12.35 23.29 -8.75
C VAL A 235 11.85 22.09 -9.55
N VAL A 236 11.09 22.33 -10.62
CA VAL A 236 10.79 21.30 -11.62
C VAL A 236 12.13 20.83 -12.18
N PRO A 237 12.47 19.53 -12.10
CA PRO A 237 13.75 19.05 -12.62
C PRO A 237 13.93 19.49 -14.07
N TYR A 238 15.07 20.10 -14.36
CA TYR A 238 15.49 20.63 -15.67
C TYR A 238 15.14 19.71 -16.87
N PRO A 239 15.20 18.36 -16.77
CA PRO A 239 14.80 17.45 -17.86
C PRO A 239 13.32 17.52 -18.28
N VAL A 240 12.38 17.80 -17.37
CA VAL A 240 10.94 17.85 -17.68
C VAL A 240 10.61 19.03 -18.60
N LYS A 241 11.37 20.11 -18.50
CA LYS A 241 11.24 21.27 -19.39
C LYS A 241 11.56 20.90 -20.84
N TYR A 242 12.68 20.18 -21.07
CA TYR A 242 13.09 19.75 -22.41
C TYR A 242 12.12 18.74 -23.02
N LEU A 243 11.58 17.82 -22.21
CA LEU A 243 10.55 16.88 -22.67
C LEU A 243 9.33 17.62 -23.25
N ARG A 244 8.89 18.71 -22.60
CA ARG A 244 7.79 19.56 -23.08
C ARG A 244 8.16 20.29 -24.36
N GLU A 245 9.35 20.86 -24.44
CA GLU A 245 9.83 21.56 -25.64
C GLU A 245 9.96 20.63 -26.84
N PHE A 246 10.50 19.41 -26.63
CA PHE A 246 10.59 18.37 -27.64
C PHE A 246 9.20 18.00 -28.18
N TRP A 247 8.23 17.74 -27.30
CA TRP A 247 6.85 17.46 -27.71
C TRP A 247 6.24 18.59 -28.54
N LEU A 248 6.43 19.85 -28.14
CA LEU A 248 5.95 20.99 -28.92
C LEU A 248 6.64 21.07 -30.29
N SER A 249 7.92 20.67 -30.38
CA SER A 249 8.65 20.59 -31.65
C SER A 249 8.11 19.50 -32.57
N GLU A 250 7.84 18.30 -32.03
CA GLU A 250 7.28 17.17 -32.78
C GLU A 250 5.86 17.47 -33.27
N GLN A 251 5.02 18.11 -32.45
CA GLN A 251 3.70 18.60 -32.89
C GLN A 251 3.75 19.67 -33.98
N ARG A 252 4.87 20.39 -34.14
CA ARG A 252 5.04 21.37 -35.24
C ARG A 252 5.48 20.65 -36.52
N LYS A 253 6.30 19.61 -36.41
CA LYS A 253 6.79 18.81 -37.55
C LYS A 253 5.74 17.85 -38.09
N TYR A 254 4.93 17.27 -37.21
CA TYR A 254 3.90 16.28 -37.51
C TYR A 254 2.53 16.77 -37.02
N PRO A 255 1.82 17.60 -37.80
CA PRO A 255 0.53 18.18 -37.43
C PRO A 255 -0.55 17.13 -37.11
N GLU A 256 -0.43 15.91 -37.63
CA GLU A 256 -1.29 14.76 -37.35
C GLU A 256 -1.30 14.36 -35.86
N TYR A 257 -0.25 14.69 -35.10
CA TYR A 257 -0.22 14.52 -33.65
C TYR A 257 -1.07 15.56 -32.90
N ARG A 258 -1.49 16.64 -33.58
CA ARG A 258 -2.46 17.61 -33.04
C ARG A 258 -3.87 17.12 -33.34
N ARG A 259 -4.60 16.64 -32.33
CA ARG A 259 -6.04 16.41 -32.49
C ARG A 259 -6.81 17.74 -32.55
N SER A 260 -7.79 17.79 -33.45
CA SER A 260 -8.78 18.87 -33.55
C SER A 260 -9.52 19.03 -32.22
N LYS A 261 -9.66 20.27 -31.75
CA LYS A 261 -10.50 20.62 -30.60
C LYS A 261 -11.97 20.34 -30.93
N ASN A 262 -12.41 19.09 -30.89
CA ASN A 262 -13.83 18.82 -30.73
C ASN A 262 -14.15 18.97 -29.25
N ARG A 263 -14.53 20.19 -28.88
CA ARG A 263 -15.24 20.47 -27.64
C ARG A 263 -16.60 19.76 -27.72
N GLN A 264 -16.78 18.73 -26.90
CA GLN A 264 -18.08 18.33 -26.36
C GLN A 264 -17.92 18.21 -24.86
#